data_AF-A0A3S4ISQ1-F1
#
_entry.id   AF-A0A3S4ISQ1-F1
#
_cell.length_a   1.000
_cell.length_b   1.000
_cell.length_c   1.000
_cell.angle_alpha   90.00
_cell.angle_beta   90.00
_cell.angle_gamma   90.00
#
_symmetry.space_group_name_H-M   'P 1'
#
loop_
_entity.id
_entity.type
_entity.pdbx_description
1 polymer ?
#
loop_
_entity_poly.entity_id
_entity_poly.type
_entity_poly.pdbx_seq_one_letter_code
_entity_poly.pdbx_strand_id
1 'polypeptide(L)'
;MLKTGYGYIRRGELIGNDAYAVAEFVEKPDIDTAGDYFKSGKYYWNSGMFLFRASSYLNELKYLSPEIYKACEKAVGHINPDLDFIRIDKEEFMSCPSDSIDYAVMEHTQHAVVIPMSAGWSDVGFLVLTLGYIE
;
A
#
# COMPACT_ATOMS: atom_id res chain seq x y z
N MET A 1 -6.48 -20.99 2.05
CA MET A 1 -7.32 -20.88 3.26
C MET A 1 -8.28 -19.72 3.05
N LEU A 2 -9.44 -19.67 3.70
CA LEU A 2 -10.35 -18.52 3.64
C LEU A 2 -10.09 -17.61 4.85
N LYS A 3 -10.10 -16.29 4.68
CA LYS A 3 -9.83 -15.31 5.75
C LYS A 3 -10.68 -14.05 5.54
N THR A 4 -11.58 -13.73 6.48
CA THR A 4 -12.40 -12.51 6.43
C THR A 4 -11.73 -11.29 7.07
N GLY A 5 -10.65 -11.49 7.84
CA GLY A 5 -9.96 -10.41 8.57
C GLY A 5 -8.94 -9.59 7.77
N TYR A 6 -8.69 -9.94 6.50
CA TYR A 6 -7.71 -9.27 5.64
C TYR A 6 -8.37 -8.43 4.55
N GLY A 7 -7.64 -7.41 4.09
CA GLY A 7 -7.94 -6.78 2.80
C GLY A 7 -7.65 -7.73 1.65
N TYR A 8 -8.38 -7.57 0.56
CA TYR A 8 -8.25 -8.29 -0.69
C TYR A 8 -7.98 -7.33 -1.84
N ILE A 9 -7.32 -7.82 -2.88
CA ILE A 9 -7.01 -7.11 -4.12
C ILE A 9 -7.54 -7.95 -5.28
N ARG A 10 -8.42 -7.39 -6.10
CA ARG A 10 -8.80 -8.03 -7.37
C ARG A 10 -7.74 -7.72 -8.42
N ARG A 11 -7.20 -8.76 -9.06
CA ARG A 11 -6.34 -8.61 -10.24
C ARG A 11 -7.15 -8.20 -11.47
N GLY A 12 -6.63 -7.22 -12.19
CA GLY A 12 -7.04 -6.85 -13.53
C GLY A 12 -6.22 -7.60 -14.58
N GLU A 13 -5.89 -6.91 -15.65
CA GLU A 13 -5.13 -7.44 -16.78
C GLU A 13 -3.68 -7.78 -16.41
N LEU A 14 -3.10 -8.75 -17.12
CA LEU A 14 -1.70 -9.15 -16.97
C LEU A 14 -0.77 -8.05 -17.50
N ILE A 15 0.25 -7.69 -16.72
CA ILE A 15 1.32 -6.76 -17.08
C ILE A 15 2.63 -7.56 -17.10
N GLY A 16 3.24 -7.69 -18.29
CA GLY A 16 4.43 -8.53 -18.46
C GLY A 16 4.12 -10.01 -18.26
N ASN A 17 4.90 -10.69 -17.41
CA ASN A 17 4.82 -12.14 -17.21
C ASN A 17 4.06 -12.56 -15.95
N ASP A 18 4.34 -11.91 -14.81
CA ASP A 18 3.91 -12.37 -13.47
C ASP A 18 3.24 -11.27 -12.63
N ALA A 19 2.97 -10.10 -13.22
CA ALA A 19 2.33 -8.95 -12.57
C ALA A 19 0.95 -8.67 -13.15
N TYR A 20 0.07 -8.06 -12.38
CA TYR A 20 -1.28 -7.68 -12.81
C TYR A 20 -1.60 -6.25 -12.40
N ALA A 21 -2.38 -5.54 -13.22
CA ALA A 21 -3.00 -4.30 -12.78
C ALA A 21 -3.87 -4.57 -11.53
N VAL A 22 -3.97 -3.61 -10.60
CA VAL A 22 -5.00 -3.67 -9.57
C VAL A 22 -6.33 -3.19 -10.15
N ALA A 23 -7.37 -4.02 -10.04
CA ALA A 23 -8.71 -3.66 -10.50
C ALA A 23 -9.60 -3.09 -9.39
N GLU A 24 -9.45 -3.59 -8.15
CA GLU A 24 -10.02 -2.97 -6.95
C GLU A 24 -9.30 -3.44 -5.68
N PHE A 25 -9.39 -2.65 -4.62
CA PHE A 25 -9.12 -3.05 -3.25
C PHE A 25 -10.47 -3.32 -2.55
N VAL A 26 -10.51 -4.32 -1.66
CA VAL A 26 -11.69 -4.67 -0.86
C VAL A 26 -11.27 -4.93 0.57
N GLU A 27 -11.72 -4.11 1.52
CA GLU A 27 -11.42 -4.35 2.93
C GLU A 27 -12.39 -5.38 3.54
N LYS A 28 -11.84 -6.41 4.22
CA LYS A 28 -12.55 -7.31 5.16
C LYS A 28 -13.95 -7.78 4.69
N PRO A 29 -14.04 -8.47 3.54
CA PRO A 29 -15.31 -9.02 3.06
C PRO A 29 -15.91 -10.03 4.05
N ASP A 30 -17.23 -10.19 3.99
CA ASP A 30 -17.94 -11.25 4.72
C ASP A 30 -17.48 -12.66 4.27
N ILE A 31 -17.91 -13.69 5.00
CA ILE A 31 -17.45 -15.06 4.81
C ILE A 31 -17.86 -15.67 3.47
N ASP A 32 -19.03 -15.30 2.94
CA ASP A 32 -19.55 -15.84 1.68
C ASP A 32 -18.83 -15.16 0.51
N THR A 33 -18.71 -13.83 0.56
CA THR A 33 -17.94 -13.02 -0.39
C THR A 33 -16.46 -13.45 -0.42
N ALA A 34 -15.81 -13.66 0.73
CA ALA A 34 -14.45 -14.18 0.82
C ALA A 34 -14.32 -15.61 0.24
N GLY A 35 -15.38 -16.41 0.34
CA GLY A 35 -15.47 -17.74 -0.26
C GLY A 35 -15.51 -17.70 -1.79
N ASP A 36 -16.28 -16.78 -2.36
CA ASP A 36 -16.37 -16.59 -3.81
C ASP A 36 -15.10 -15.95 -4.39
N TYR A 37 -14.47 -15.03 -3.64
CA TYR A 37 -13.15 -14.50 -3.96
C TYR A 37 -12.11 -15.63 -4.07
N PHE A 38 -12.07 -16.54 -3.09
CA PHE A 38 -11.17 -17.69 -3.11
C PHE A 38 -11.47 -18.64 -4.30
N LYS A 39 -12.74 -18.97 -4.56
CA LYS A 39 -13.13 -19.82 -5.71
C LYS A 39 -12.75 -19.22 -7.06
N SER A 40 -12.77 -17.89 -7.19
CA SER A 40 -12.53 -17.21 -8.47
C SER A 40 -11.10 -17.28 -8.98
N GLY A 41 -10.10 -17.43 -8.09
CA GLY A 41 -8.68 -17.28 -8.44
C GLY A 41 -8.30 -15.90 -9.01
N LYS A 42 -9.12 -14.88 -8.76
CA LYS A 42 -8.91 -13.48 -9.21
C LYS A 42 -8.62 -12.50 -8.08
N TYR A 43 -8.82 -12.91 -6.83
CA TYR A 43 -8.52 -12.09 -5.66
C TYR A 43 -7.32 -12.65 -4.91
N TYR A 44 -6.49 -11.73 -4.42
CA TYR A 44 -5.36 -12.00 -3.54
C TYR A 44 -5.57 -11.29 -2.21
N TRP A 45 -4.85 -11.69 -1.16
CA TRP A 45 -4.78 -10.89 0.07
C TRP A 45 -3.80 -9.74 -0.09
N ASN A 46 -4.14 -8.57 0.45
CA ASN A 46 -3.19 -7.48 0.65
C ASN A 46 -2.31 -7.83 1.86
N SER A 47 -0.99 -7.87 1.69
CA SER A 47 -0.03 -8.11 2.78
C SER A 47 0.38 -6.85 3.55
N GLY A 48 -0.04 -5.66 3.11
CA GLY A 48 0.49 -4.39 3.64
C GLY A 48 1.97 -4.18 3.31
N MET A 49 2.53 -4.96 2.38
CA MET A 49 3.86 -4.76 1.83
C MET A 49 3.77 -3.98 0.52
N PHE A 50 4.65 -3.00 0.34
CA PHE A 50 4.73 -2.16 -0.85
C PHE A 50 6.18 -1.98 -1.30
N LEU A 51 6.37 -1.79 -2.60
CA LEU A 51 7.65 -1.42 -3.21
C LEU A 51 7.38 -0.41 -4.32
N PHE A 52 8.04 0.73 -4.24
CA PHE A 52 7.90 1.83 -5.18
C PHE A 52 9.20 2.66 -5.20
N ARG A 53 9.39 3.45 -6.25
CA ARG A 53 10.44 4.48 -6.26
C ARG A 53 10.03 5.61 -5.32
N ALA A 54 10.90 6.03 -4.41
CA ALA A 54 10.56 6.99 -3.35
C ALA A 54 9.95 8.30 -3.90
N SER A 55 10.50 8.83 -5.00
CA SER A 55 9.94 10.02 -5.67
C SER A 55 8.57 9.80 -6.27
N SER A 56 8.28 8.61 -6.78
CA SER A 56 7.04 8.30 -7.48
C SER A 56 5.92 8.10 -6.46
N TYR A 57 6.20 7.47 -5.32
CA TYR A 57 5.34 7.53 -4.14
C TYR A 57 5.14 8.96 -3.61
N LEU A 58 6.18 9.78 -3.51
CA LEU A 58 6.04 11.17 -3.08
C LEU A 58 5.19 12.01 -4.04
N ASN A 59 5.21 11.72 -5.35
CA ASN A 59 4.34 12.36 -6.34
C ASN A 59 2.87 11.94 -6.14
N GLU A 60 2.59 10.64 -5.99
CA GLU A 60 1.24 10.13 -5.69
C GLU A 60 0.72 10.70 -4.36
N LEU A 61 1.52 10.66 -3.30
CA LEU A 61 1.17 11.21 -1.98
C LEU A 61 0.86 12.71 -2.06
N LYS A 62 1.62 13.48 -2.85
CA LYS A 62 1.38 14.91 -3.08
C LYS A 62 0.07 15.19 -3.81
N TYR A 63 -0.37 14.30 -4.69
CA TYR A 63 -1.59 14.43 -5.47
C TYR A 63 -2.83 13.95 -4.69
N LEU A 64 -2.74 12.76 -4.07
CA LEU A 64 -3.85 12.07 -3.41
C LEU A 64 -4.06 12.55 -1.96
N SER A 65 -2.98 12.81 -1.23
CA SER A 65 -3.00 13.23 0.18
C SER A 65 -2.09 14.44 0.44
N PRO A 66 -2.35 15.60 -0.20
CA PRO A 66 -1.50 16.78 -0.15
C PRO A 66 -1.25 17.31 1.27
N GLU A 67 -2.16 17.12 2.22
CA GLU A 67 -1.97 17.55 3.60
C GLU A 67 -0.97 16.67 4.37
N ILE A 68 -0.99 15.35 4.16
CA ILE A 68 0.04 14.44 4.69
C ILE A 68 1.40 14.79 4.07
N TYR A 69 1.46 14.98 2.75
CA TYR A 69 2.70 15.38 2.06
C TYR A 69 3.31 16.66 2.67
N LYS A 70 2.52 17.73 2.83
CA LYS A 70 2.98 19.00 3.41
C LYS A 70 3.42 18.84 4.86
N ALA A 71 2.67 18.09 5.68
CA ALA A 71 3.02 17.87 7.08
C ALA A 71 4.35 17.10 7.21
N CYS A 72 4.55 16.06 6.40
CA CYS A 72 5.83 15.35 6.33
C CYS A 72 6.98 16.24 5.83
N GLU A 73 6.76 17.04 4.78
CA GLU A 73 7.76 17.97 4.23
C GLU A 73 8.23 18.99 5.28
N LYS A 74 7.30 19.59 6.02
CA LYS A 74 7.61 20.51 7.13
C LYS A 74 8.28 19.82 8.32
N ALA A 75 7.77 18.65 8.73
CA ALA A 75 8.31 17.91 9.86
C ALA A 75 9.76 17.46 9.62
N VAL A 76 10.11 17.11 8.38
CA VAL A 76 11.51 16.85 7.99
C VAL A 76 12.31 18.15 7.93
N GLY A 77 11.73 19.22 7.36
CA GLY A 77 12.29 20.56 7.38
C GLY A 77 13.71 20.63 6.82
N HIS A 78 14.57 21.42 7.47
CA HIS A 78 16.00 21.44 7.19
C HIS A 78 16.76 20.51 8.14
N ILE A 79 17.13 19.33 7.64
CA ILE A 79 18.02 18.40 8.34
C ILE A 79 19.41 19.06 8.48
N ASN A 80 19.92 19.17 9.71
CA ASN A 80 21.32 19.47 9.97
C ASN A 80 22.14 18.16 9.96
N PRO A 81 23.08 17.96 9.02
CA PRO A 81 23.85 16.71 8.89
C PRO A 81 24.94 16.50 9.96
N ASP A 82 25.20 17.47 10.84
CA ASP A 82 26.21 17.35 11.92
C ASP A 82 25.81 16.41 13.09
N LEU A 83 24.66 15.72 12.99
CA LEU A 83 24.16 14.78 14.02
C LEU A 83 23.97 13.38 13.43
N ASP A 84 24.39 12.35 14.16
CA ASP A 84 24.28 10.92 13.79
C ASP A 84 22.83 10.40 13.64
N PHE A 85 21.82 11.25 13.86
CA PHE A 85 20.41 10.93 13.73
C PHE A 85 19.62 12.15 13.22
N ILE A 86 18.57 11.89 12.45
CA ILE A 86 17.59 12.90 12.05
C ILE A 86 16.50 12.95 13.13
N ARG A 87 16.24 14.14 13.69
CA ARG A 87 15.00 14.42 14.44
C ARG A 87 14.10 15.28 13.58
N ILE A 88 12.87 14.80 13.38
CA ILE A 88 11.79 15.57 12.80
C ILE A 88 11.21 16.54 13.84
N ASP A 89 10.64 17.65 13.36
CA ASP A 89 9.89 18.56 14.22
C ASP A 89 8.63 17.86 14.75
N LYS A 90 8.45 17.90 16.07
CA LYS A 90 7.36 17.20 16.76
C LYS A 90 6.02 17.88 16.52
N GLU A 91 5.96 19.20 16.50
CA GLU A 91 4.71 19.96 16.40
C GLU A 91 4.17 19.87 14.97
N GLU A 92 5.04 20.02 13.97
CA GLU A 92 4.67 19.80 12.56
C GLU A 92 4.31 18.33 12.30
N PHE A 93 5.02 17.35 12.86
CA PHE A 93 4.65 15.93 12.70
C PHE A 93 3.30 15.60 13.35
N MET A 94 3.01 16.15 14.54
CA MET A 94 1.70 15.99 15.20
C MET A 94 0.55 16.67 14.45
N SER A 95 0.83 17.55 13.49
CA SER A 95 -0.18 18.15 12.60
C SER A 95 -0.55 17.23 11.42
N CYS A 96 0.22 16.18 11.16
CA CYS A 96 -0.04 15.23 10.08
C CYS A 96 -1.35 14.47 10.34
N PRO A 97 -2.25 14.36 9.32
CA PRO A 97 -3.39 13.45 9.40
C PRO A 97 -2.93 12.01 9.72
N SER A 98 -3.61 11.38 10.67
CA SER A 98 -3.34 9.99 11.07
C SER A 98 -4.10 9.02 10.19
N ASP A 99 -3.68 8.89 8.94
CA ASP A 99 -4.24 7.95 7.97
C ASP A 99 -3.22 6.89 7.53
N SER A 100 -3.68 5.74 7.02
CA SER A 100 -2.84 4.66 6.52
C SER A 100 -2.38 4.92 5.08
N ILE A 101 -1.26 4.32 4.69
CA ILE A 101 -0.80 4.35 3.29
C ILE A 101 -1.82 3.69 2.33
N ASP A 102 -2.55 2.68 2.81
CA ASP A 102 -3.59 1.99 2.05
C ASP A 102 -4.69 2.97 1.61
N TYR A 103 -5.33 3.68 2.54
CA TYR A 103 -6.37 4.67 2.22
C TYR A 103 -5.79 5.93 1.56
N ALA A 104 -4.72 6.50 2.13
CA ALA A 104 -4.19 7.80 1.70
C ALA A 104 -3.61 7.80 0.27
N VAL A 105 -3.23 6.62 -0.26
CA VAL A 105 -2.56 6.48 -1.56
C VAL A 105 -3.03 5.24 -2.33
N MET A 106 -2.95 4.04 -1.74
CA MET A 106 -3.00 2.80 -2.54
C MET A 106 -4.38 2.49 -3.09
N GLU A 107 -5.46 2.78 -2.36
CA GLU A 107 -6.84 2.62 -2.85
C GLU A 107 -7.23 3.62 -3.94
N HIS A 108 -6.42 4.65 -4.20
CA HIS A 108 -6.75 5.76 -5.11
C HIS A 108 -5.79 5.92 -6.29
N THR A 109 -4.54 5.44 -6.16
CA THR A 109 -3.55 5.49 -7.24
C THR A 109 -3.97 4.67 -8.46
N GLN A 110 -3.75 5.22 -9.65
CA GLN A 110 -3.98 4.54 -10.92
C GLN A 110 -2.76 3.73 -11.38
N HIS A 111 -1.67 3.75 -10.60
CA HIS A 111 -0.39 3.11 -10.91
C HIS A 111 -0.14 1.85 -10.07
N ALA A 112 -1.19 1.31 -9.43
CA ALA A 112 -1.11 0.10 -8.61
C ALA A 112 -1.01 -1.19 -9.44
N VAL A 113 -0.08 -2.05 -9.03
CA VAL A 113 0.21 -3.36 -9.60
C VAL A 113 0.28 -4.39 -8.46
N VAL A 114 -0.07 -5.65 -8.74
CA VAL A 114 -0.03 -6.77 -7.78
C VAL A 114 0.75 -7.94 -8.38
N ILE A 115 1.62 -8.56 -7.59
CA ILE A 115 2.48 -9.67 -8.01
C ILE A 115 2.26 -10.84 -7.04
N PRO A 116 1.63 -11.94 -7.49
CA PRO A 116 1.37 -13.10 -6.65
C PRO A 116 2.69 -13.67 -6.11
N MET A 117 2.83 -13.71 -4.78
CA MET A 117 4.00 -14.29 -4.11
C MET A 117 3.63 -15.58 -3.39
N SER A 118 4.49 -16.59 -3.46
CA SER A 118 4.39 -17.83 -2.69
C SER A 118 5.69 -18.12 -1.91
N ALA A 119 6.05 -17.22 -0.98
CA ALA A 119 7.31 -17.26 -0.22
C ALA A 119 7.14 -17.59 1.28
N GLY A 120 6.06 -18.27 1.65
CA GLY A 120 5.77 -18.63 3.05
C GLY A 120 5.44 -17.45 3.99
N TRP A 121 5.42 -16.20 3.49
CA TRP A 121 5.14 -15.00 4.29
C TRP A 121 3.81 -15.11 5.04
N SER A 122 3.83 -14.69 6.29
CA SER A 122 2.77 -14.94 7.24
C SER A 122 2.73 -13.81 8.26
N ASP A 123 1.71 -12.96 8.18
CA ASP A 123 1.29 -12.04 9.25
C ASP A 123 0.56 -12.82 10.36
N VAL A 124 1.21 -13.91 10.79
CA VAL A 124 0.62 -15.15 11.34
C VAL A 124 -0.29 -15.95 10.37
N GLY A 125 -0.18 -15.74 9.04
CA GLY A 125 -0.56 -16.75 8.05
C GLY A 125 -0.38 -16.35 6.57
N PHE A 126 -0.08 -17.33 5.71
CA PHE A 126 0.04 -17.24 4.24
C PHE A 126 -1.08 -16.43 3.56
N LEU A 127 -0.94 -15.72 2.42
CA LEU A 127 0.21 -15.32 1.55
C LEU A 127 -0.25 -14.36 0.40
N VAL A 128 0.55 -13.36 -0.02
CA VAL A 128 0.73 -12.70 -1.38
C VAL A 128 1.36 -11.29 -1.22
N LEU A 129 2.16 -10.78 -2.16
CA LEU A 129 2.63 -9.38 -2.20
C LEU A 129 1.72 -8.45 -3.01
N THR A 130 1.61 -7.20 -2.55
CA THR A 130 1.24 -6.06 -3.39
C THR A 130 2.54 -5.41 -3.89
N LEU A 131 2.68 -5.16 -5.19
CA LEU A 131 3.88 -4.54 -5.77
C LEU A 131 3.48 -3.39 -6.69
N GLY A 132 3.07 -2.28 -6.06
CA GLY A 132 2.67 -1.05 -6.74
C GLY A 132 3.83 -0.35 -7.44
N TYR A 133 4.14 -0.77 -8.67
CA TYR A 133 5.18 -0.16 -9.49
C TYR A 133 4.70 1.17 -10.09
N ILE A 134 4.78 2.22 -9.27
CA ILE A 134 4.62 3.61 -9.72
C ILE A 134 5.93 4.02 -10.42
N GLU A 135 5.89 4.26 -11.73
CA GLU A 135 7.00 4.89 -12.48
C GLU A 135 7.19 6.36 -12.08
#